data_AF-A0AAN0JVF4-F1
#
_entry.id   AF-A0AAN0JVF4-F1
#
_cell.length_a   1.000
_cell.length_b   1.000
_cell.length_c   1.000
_cell.angle_alpha   90.00
_cell.angle_beta   90.00
_cell.angle_gamma   90.00
#
_symmetry.space_group_name_H-M   'P 1'
#
loop_
_entity.id
_entity.type
_entity.pdbx_description
1 polymer ?
#
loop_
_entity_poly.entity_id
_entity_poly.type
_entity_poly.pdbx_seq_one_letter_code
_entity_poly.pdbx_strand_id
1 'polypeptide(L)'
;MEGSMSPEYITMKEMLADLIDLLAGNAPVISQLNNHLFSSDLIPKAVHVTVESTAGLTPYDRANKILSSVLATLECHPNPNSVFPSLITSLQKVGLKSMASKLMKKLKMKGGHVDPNLKQQPSVSKGPLQPVDVTAQSHTPQPIITGSQSSTATTVIELSSKSEVAANIKSLHSCFASLDSNIRDEFEELVEKGKVKLKAVARSAAAYLSIQVSSLKYGNVDELFDSLQPHYDFFSCGGVLQHLTDTYLSTAQTELTQYIESIDTFSESSQLKHIRSTIKEKLSSLPAAASPTTSDQTKPVIIKLNDRWEEMTISKLKTSLIDAINNKTNSMSRLGILEVAVDNKAIPIRRKDDNNFDVSLHESVKACEFFEVSMLLQLGADPNSKDERGKSAVEIAKQRGHTQMKQILLTGGGELFDTNINTHT
;
A
#
# COMPACT_ATOMS: atom_id res chain seq x y z
N MET A 1 22.27 39.53 -17.39
CA MET A 1 22.84 38.67 -16.33
C MET A 1 21.72 37.77 -15.86
N GLU A 2 21.61 36.57 -16.43
CA GLU A 2 20.75 35.53 -15.86
C GLU A 2 21.39 35.15 -14.51
N GLY A 3 20.81 35.66 -13.42
CA GLY A 3 21.27 35.36 -12.08
C GLY A 3 21.15 33.86 -11.84
N SER A 4 22.22 33.22 -11.37
CA SER A 4 22.18 31.84 -10.92
C SER A 4 21.13 31.72 -9.82
N MET A 5 20.01 31.08 -10.14
CA MET A 5 18.95 30.82 -9.17
C MET A 5 19.51 30.01 -7.99
N SER A 6 19.08 30.34 -6.76
CA SER A 6 19.59 29.67 -5.56
C SER A 6 19.21 28.19 -5.54
N PRO A 7 20.05 27.31 -4.95
CA PRO A 7 19.72 25.90 -4.75
C PRO A 7 18.39 25.69 -4.02
N GLU A 8 18.05 26.58 -3.09
CA GLU A 8 16.80 26.57 -2.32
C GLU A 8 15.59 26.85 -3.21
N TYR A 9 15.65 27.89 -4.05
CA TYR A 9 14.59 28.21 -5.00
C TYR A 9 14.40 27.09 -6.03
N ILE A 10 15.49 26.58 -6.62
CA ILE A 10 15.43 25.47 -7.59
C ILE A 10 14.80 24.23 -6.95
N THR A 11 15.21 23.90 -5.72
CA THR A 11 14.68 22.75 -4.98
C THR A 11 13.19 22.93 -4.68
N MET A 12 12.78 24.10 -4.21
CA MET A 12 11.37 24.41 -3.94
C MET A 12 10.53 24.35 -5.23
N LYS A 13 11.05 24.90 -6.33
CA LYS A 13 10.36 24.92 -7.63
C LYS A 13 10.14 23.52 -8.20
N GLU A 14 11.15 22.66 -8.14
CA GLU A 14 11.03 21.26 -8.58
C GLU A 14 10.03 20.46 -7.72
N MET A 15 9.91 20.81 -6.43
CA MET A 15 9.05 20.09 -5.48
C MET A 15 7.70 20.78 -5.25
N LEU A 16 7.39 21.86 -5.97
CA LEU A 16 6.22 22.68 -5.70
C LEU A 16 4.92 21.89 -5.85
N ALA A 17 4.78 21.14 -6.94
CA ALA A 17 3.60 20.31 -7.19
C ALA A 17 3.45 19.21 -6.12
N ASP A 18 4.52 18.45 -5.86
CA ASP A 18 4.55 17.42 -4.80
C ASP A 18 4.14 17.98 -3.43
N LEU A 19 4.59 19.19 -3.09
CA LEU A 19 4.25 19.86 -1.83
C LEU A 19 2.80 20.34 -1.79
N ILE A 20 2.29 20.88 -2.90
CA ILE A 20 0.88 21.31 -3.01
C ILE A 20 -0.03 20.10 -2.87
N ASP A 21 0.24 19.02 -3.59
CA ASP A 21 -0.57 17.80 -3.59
C ASP A 21 -0.57 17.14 -2.19
N LEU A 22 0.60 17.09 -1.55
CA LEU A 22 0.73 16.57 -0.18
C LEU A 22 -0.10 17.38 0.83
N LEU A 23 -0.06 18.71 0.75
CA LEU A 23 -0.81 19.58 1.65
C LEU A 23 -2.31 19.55 1.35
N ALA A 24 -2.69 19.55 0.08
CA ALA A 24 -4.08 19.43 -0.36
C ALA A 24 -4.69 18.09 0.13
N GLY A 25 -3.91 17.01 0.02
CA GLY A 25 -4.21 15.70 0.58
C GLY A 25 -4.07 15.61 2.10
N ASN A 26 -3.76 16.70 2.82
CA ASN A 26 -3.72 16.75 4.28
C ASN A 26 -4.30 18.06 4.82
N ALA A 27 -5.57 18.34 4.47
CA ALA A 27 -6.25 19.60 4.77
C ALA A 27 -6.15 20.12 6.23
N PRO A 28 -6.20 19.29 7.29
CA PRO A 28 -6.05 19.73 8.68
C PRO A 28 -4.67 20.33 8.99
N VAL A 29 -3.62 19.89 8.28
CA VAL A 29 -2.25 20.36 8.47
C VAL A 29 -2.03 21.74 7.85
N ILE A 30 -2.81 22.14 6.84
CA ILE A 30 -2.66 23.41 6.11
C ILE A 30 -2.70 24.60 7.06
N SER A 31 -3.68 24.67 7.97
CA SER A 31 -3.80 25.79 8.92
C SER A 31 -2.65 25.83 9.91
N GLN A 32 -2.19 24.67 10.39
CA GLN A 32 -1.05 24.58 11.31
C GLN A 32 0.24 25.03 10.62
N LEU A 33 0.45 24.61 9.38
CA LEU A 33 1.60 25.00 8.58
C LEU A 33 1.56 26.50 8.25
N ASN A 34 0.39 27.03 7.87
CA ASN A 34 0.18 28.46 7.64
C ASN A 34 0.58 29.30 8.87
N ASN A 35 0.22 28.86 10.08
CA ASN A 35 0.59 29.52 11.33
C ASN A 35 2.09 29.48 11.60
N HIS A 36 2.74 28.33 11.39
CA HIS A 36 4.19 28.21 11.58
C HIS A 36 4.99 29.02 10.56
N LEU A 37 4.56 29.04 9.30
CA LEU A 37 5.21 29.81 8.24
C LEU A 37 5.04 31.31 8.44
N PHE A 38 3.86 31.76 8.90
CA PHE A 38 3.63 33.15 9.25
C PHE A 38 4.47 33.57 10.47
N SER A 39 4.52 32.74 11.51
CA SER A 39 5.33 33.00 12.72
C SER A 39 6.84 33.01 12.46
N SER A 40 7.28 32.43 11.33
CA SER A 40 8.69 32.41 10.92
C SER A 40 8.98 33.45 9.82
N ASP A 41 8.05 34.38 9.58
CA ASP A 41 8.12 35.44 8.56
C ASP A 41 8.34 34.94 7.13
N LEU A 42 8.01 33.67 6.83
CA LEU A 42 8.22 33.08 5.50
C LEU A 42 7.08 33.40 4.52
N ILE A 43 5.91 33.75 5.05
CA ILE A 43 4.74 34.21 4.28
C ILE A 43 4.21 35.53 4.84
N PRO A 44 3.63 36.41 4.00
CA PRO A 44 3.09 37.68 4.45
C PRO A 44 1.72 37.50 5.12
N LYS A 45 1.35 38.45 5.99
CA LYS A 45 0.06 38.49 6.71
C LYS A 45 -1.15 38.36 5.79
N ALA A 46 -1.09 38.92 4.57
CA ALA A 46 -2.17 38.84 3.60
C ALA A 46 -2.45 37.38 3.16
N VAL A 47 -1.39 36.58 2.95
CA VAL A 47 -1.52 35.16 2.60
C VAL A 47 -2.06 34.37 3.80
N HIS A 48 -1.53 34.64 5.00
CA HIS A 48 -1.99 34.00 6.24
C HIS A 48 -3.51 34.18 6.45
N VAL A 49 -4.01 35.42 6.39
CA VAL A 49 -5.44 35.74 6.55
C VAL A 49 -6.30 35.14 5.43
N THR A 50 -5.82 35.19 4.19
CA THR A 50 -6.57 34.64 3.04
C THR A 50 -6.75 33.14 3.16
N VAL A 51 -5.73 32.44 3.66
CA VAL A 51 -5.75 30.97 3.84
C VAL A 51 -6.60 30.54 5.05
N GLU A 52 -6.78 31.41 6.05
CA GLU A 52 -7.67 31.15 7.20
C GLU A 52 -9.14 31.54 6.95
N SER A 53 -9.41 32.36 5.94
CA SER A 53 -10.76 32.75 5.57
C SER A 53 -11.62 31.55 5.15
N THR A 54 -12.84 31.45 5.67
CA THR A 54 -13.83 30.41 5.32
C THR A 54 -14.49 30.63 3.94
N ALA A 55 -13.98 31.59 3.16
CA ALA A 55 -14.50 31.94 1.84
C ALA A 55 -14.11 30.91 0.77
N GLY A 56 -14.73 29.72 0.79
CA GLY A 56 -14.84 28.82 -0.35
C GLY A 56 -13.55 28.28 -0.99
N LEU A 57 -12.38 28.49 -0.40
CA LEU A 57 -11.11 27.98 -0.94
C LEU A 57 -11.00 26.48 -0.70
N THR A 58 -10.66 25.73 -1.74
CA THR A 58 -10.37 24.30 -1.61
C THR A 58 -9.06 24.09 -0.84
N PRO A 59 -8.82 22.89 -0.26
CA PRO A 59 -7.52 22.56 0.34
C PRO A 59 -6.35 22.79 -0.64
N TYR A 60 -6.56 22.49 -1.92
CA TYR A 60 -5.58 22.75 -2.98
C TYR A 60 -5.30 24.25 -3.15
N ASP A 61 -6.33 25.10 -3.23
CA ASP A 61 -6.14 26.56 -3.37
C ASP A 61 -5.38 27.15 -2.19
N ARG A 62 -5.67 26.66 -0.99
CA ARG A 62 -4.99 27.08 0.25
C ARG A 62 -3.53 26.65 0.23
N ALA A 63 -3.25 25.40 -0.11
CA ALA A 63 -1.89 24.86 -0.23
C ALA A 63 -1.08 25.60 -1.31
N ASN A 64 -1.66 25.79 -2.49
CA ASN A 64 -1.05 26.50 -3.61
C ASN A 64 -0.72 27.95 -3.25
N LYS A 65 -1.62 28.67 -2.56
CA LYS A 65 -1.37 30.04 -2.10
C LYS A 65 -0.20 30.12 -1.12
N ILE A 66 -0.14 29.23 -0.12
CA ILE A 66 0.98 29.18 0.84
C ILE A 66 2.29 28.93 0.09
N LEU A 67 2.35 27.85 -0.69
CA LEU A 67 3.61 27.38 -1.27
C LEU A 67 4.10 28.26 -2.42
N SER A 68 3.20 28.85 -3.20
CA SER A 68 3.54 29.89 -4.17
C SER A 68 4.09 31.14 -3.48
N SER A 69 3.55 31.51 -2.31
CA SER A 69 4.12 32.61 -1.52
C SER A 69 5.50 32.28 -0.97
N VAL A 70 5.72 31.06 -0.48
CA VAL A 70 7.04 30.62 -0.02
C VAL A 70 8.05 30.61 -1.17
N LEU A 71 7.65 30.13 -2.34
CA LEU A 71 8.49 30.16 -3.54
C LEU A 71 8.87 31.59 -3.94
N ALA A 72 7.90 32.51 -3.94
CA ALA A 72 8.15 33.93 -4.21
C ALA A 72 9.09 34.56 -3.17
N THR A 73 8.93 34.23 -1.88
CA THR A 73 9.86 34.64 -0.82
C THR A 73 11.28 34.15 -1.14
N LEU A 74 11.46 32.88 -1.50
CA LEU A 74 12.78 32.32 -1.83
C LEU A 74 13.40 32.91 -3.10
N GLU A 75 12.58 33.30 -4.07
CA GLU A 75 13.02 33.96 -5.31
C GLU A 75 13.57 35.36 -5.06
N CYS A 76 12.90 36.12 -4.19
CA CYS A 76 13.25 37.51 -3.91
C CYS A 76 14.18 37.71 -2.70
N HIS A 77 14.44 36.67 -1.90
CA HIS A 77 15.26 36.80 -0.70
C HIS A 77 16.76 36.94 -1.05
N PRO A 78 17.49 37.90 -0.45
CA PRO A 78 18.92 38.10 -0.72
C PRO A 78 19.81 36.93 -0.25
N ASN A 79 19.30 36.10 0.67
CA ASN A 79 19.96 34.88 1.16
C ASN A 79 18.94 33.75 1.40
N PRO A 80 18.52 32.99 0.38
CA PRO A 80 17.45 31.99 0.53
C PRO A 80 17.77 30.91 1.57
N ASN A 81 19.05 30.58 1.76
CA ASN A 81 19.53 29.63 2.76
C ASN A 81 19.24 30.08 4.21
N SER A 82 19.04 31.37 4.50
CA SER A 82 18.70 31.81 5.86
C SER A 82 17.23 31.58 6.23
N VAL A 83 16.35 31.45 5.25
CA VAL A 83 14.89 31.33 5.45
C VAL A 83 14.36 29.94 5.10
N PHE A 84 15.05 29.19 4.23
CA PHE A 84 14.69 27.82 3.87
C PHE A 84 14.63 26.84 5.08
N PRO A 85 15.51 26.92 6.10
CA PRO A 85 15.38 26.14 7.33
C PRO A 85 14.05 26.31 8.05
N SER A 86 13.41 27.49 7.94
CA SER A 86 12.10 27.77 8.53
C SER A 86 11.00 26.94 7.86
N LEU A 87 11.10 26.70 6.54
CA LEU A 87 10.20 25.79 5.83
C LEU A 87 10.38 24.35 6.33
N ILE A 88 11.62 23.88 6.44
CA ILE A 88 11.95 22.54 6.92
C ILE A 88 11.42 22.33 8.34
N THR A 89 11.69 23.27 9.23
CA THR A 89 11.24 23.24 10.63
C THR A 89 9.72 23.26 10.72
N SER A 90 9.06 24.09 9.91
CA SER A 90 7.59 24.18 9.90
C SER A 90 6.95 22.89 9.40
N LEU A 91 7.50 22.26 8.36
CA LEU A 91 7.06 20.95 7.87
C LEU A 91 7.26 19.84 8.93
N GLN A 92 8.39 19.85 9.63
CA GLN A 92 8.65 18.88 10.71
C GLN A 92 7.69 19.05 11.88
N LYS A 93 7.37 20.30 12.29
CA LYS A 93 6.44 20.61 13.37
C LYS A 93 5.02 20.12 13.09
N VAL A 94 4.60 20.13 11.83
CA VAL A 94 3.29 19.63 11.41
C VAL A 94 3.30 18.14 11.02
N GLY A 95 4.37 17.41 11.33
CA GLY A 95 4.46 15.96 11.10
C GLY A 95 4.84 15.53 9.69
N LEU A 96 5.10 16.47 8.76
CA LEU A 96 5.51 16.19 7.38
C LEU A 96 7.04 15.95 7.27
N LYS A 97 7.58 15.11 8.15
CA LYS A 97 9.02 14.88 8.32
C LYS A 97 9.67 14.18 7.11
N SER A 98 8.95 13.32 6.42
CA SER A 98 9.41 12.68 5.17
C SER A 98 9.64 13.71 4.06
N MET A 99 8.68 14.63 3.88
CA MET A 99 8.79 15.69 2.88
C MET A 99 9.91 16.69 3.21
N ALA A 100 10.05 17.07 4.49
CA ALA A 100 11.19 17.85 4.96
C ALA A 100 12.53 17.16 4.64
N SER A 101 12.60 15.83 4.83
CA SER A 101 13.80 15.04 4.50
C SER A 101 14.08 14.98 3.01
N LYS A 102 13.03 14.85 2.18
CA LYS A 102 13.12 14.87 0.71
C LYS A 102 13.63 16.23 0.20
N LEU A 103 13.13 17.34 0.75
CA LEU A 103 13.61 18.70 0.48
C LEU A 103 15.10 18.84 0.84
N MET A 104 15.50 18.43 2.04
CA MET A 104 16.90 18.48 2.47
C MET A 104 17.83 17.64 1.59
N LYS A 105 17.39 16.43 1.18
CA LYS A 105 18.17 15.56 0.29
C LYS A 105 18.35 16.19 -1.10
N LYS A 106 17.28 16.74 -1.69
CA LYS A 106 17.33 17.43 -2.99
C LYS A 106 18.18 18.69 -2.92
N LEU A 107 18.05 19.49 -1.86
CA LEU A 107 18.88 20.67 -1.65
C LEU A 107 20.36 20.32 -1.64
N LYS A 108 20.73 19.26 -0.91
CA LYS A 108 22.11 18.76 -0.86
C LYS A 108 22.63 18.32 -2.24
N MET A 109 21.80 17.68 -3.06
CA MET A 109 22.16 17.31 -4.43
C MET A 109 22.39 18.51 -5.35
N LYS A 110 21.79 19.67 -5.03
CA LYS A 110 21.96 20.93 -5.78
C LYS A 110 23.06 21.83 -5.22
N GLY A 111 23.87 21.33 -4.28
CA GLY A 111 24.96 22.09 -3.65
C GLY A 111 24.51 23.08 -2.58
N GLY A 112 23.25 23.03 -2.13
CA GLY A 112 22.75 23.85 -1.04
C GLY A 112 23.21 23.36 0.34
N HIS A 113 23.26 24.27 1.31
CA HIS A 113 23.69 23.96 2.68
C HIS A 113 22.50 23.42 3.49
N VAL A 114 22.73 22.38 4.29
CA VAL A 114 21.73 21.82 5.20
C VAL A 114 22.30 21.83 6.60
N ASP A 115 21.69 22.59 7.52
CA ASP A 115 22.10 22.63 8.92
C ASP A 115 22.02 21.22 9.54
N PRO A 116 23.12 20.69 10.10
CA PRO A 116 23.14 19.38 10.76
C PRO A 116 22.11 19.24 11.89
N ASN A 117 21.71 20.33 12.53
CA ASN A 117 20.75 20.31 13.65
C ASN A 117 19.30 20.03 13.21
N LEU A 118 18.98 20.19 11.92
CA LEU A 118 17.66 19.87 11.36
C LEU A 118 17.43 18.36 11.15
N LYS A 119 18.48 17.53 11.33
CA LYS A 119 18.44 16.08 11.06
C LYS A 119 17.90 15.23 12.21
N GLN A 120 17.58 15.80 13.38
CA GLN A 120 17.16 15.02 14.55
C GLN A 120 15.70 15.27 14.92
N GLN A 121 14.81 14.33 14.56
CA GLN A 121 13.74 13.85 15.45
C GLN A 121 13.03 12.61 14.89
N PRO A 122 12.96 11.48 15.63
CA PRO A 122 12.19 10.30 15.26
C PRO A 122 10.70 10.63 15.13
N SER A 123 9.99 9.99 14.19
CA SER A 123 8.59 10.29 13.85
C SER A 123 7.70 9.14 14.26
N VAL A 124 6.89 9.34 15.29
CA VAL A 124 5.77 8.48 15.68
C VAL A 124 4.49 9.05 15.09
N SER A 125 3.75 8.21 14.33
CA SER A 125 2.29 8.23 14.03
C SER A 125 1.69 9.52 13.40
N LYS A 126 0.69 9.54 12.49
CA LYS A 126 -0.43 8.64 12.20
C LYS A 126 -1.20 9.21 10.99
N GLY A 127 -1.94 8.38 10.25
CA GLY A 127 -3.28 8.74 9.73
C GLY A 127 -3.39 9.35 8.31
N PRO A 128 -4.22 8.78 7.42
CA PRO A 128 -4.30 9.16 6.01
C PRO A 128 -5.43 10.15 5.68
N LEU A 129 -5.20 11.00 4.69
CA LEU A 129 -6.24 11.69 3.94
C LEU A 129 -6.06 11.35 2.46
N GLN A 130 -7.15 10.92 1.82
CA GLN A 130 -7.22 10.61 0.40
C GLN A 130 -7.35 11.90 -0.42
N PRO A 131 -6.79 11.96 -1.64
CA PRO A 131 -7.17 12.93 -2.67
C PRO A 131 -8.21 12.33 -3.64
N VAL A 132 -9.21 13.14 -3.99
CA VAL A 132 -10.14 12.96 -5.10
C VAL A 132 -9.86 14.07 -6.11
N ASP A 133 -9.79 13.71 -7.39
CA ASP A 133 -9.81 14.63 -8.53
C ASP A 133 -10.29 13.81 -9.76
N VAL A 134 -11.02 14.28 -10.78
CA VAL A 134 -11.38 15.64 -11.22
C VAL A 134 -12.64 15.58 -12.14
N THR A 135 -13.37 16.70 -12.20
CA THR A 135 -14.10 17.32 -13.35
C THR A 135 -15.18 16.60 -14.18
N ALA A 136 -16.38 17.13 -13.99
CA ALA A 136 -17.43 17.53 -14.93
C ALA A 136 -17.14 17.63 -16.45
N GLN A 137 -18.11 17.13 -17.24
CA GLN A 137 -18.71 17.87 -18.35
C GLN A 137 -20.22 17.52 -18.48
N SER A 138 -21.02 18.57 -18.62
CA SER A 138 -22.49 18.58 -18.67
C SER A 138 -23.01 18.50 -20.11
N HIS A 139 -24.07 17.73 -20.38
CA HIS A 139 -25.20 18.09 -21.27
C HIS A 139 -26.40 17.15 -21.02
N THR A 140 -27.59 17.72 -20.90
CA THR A 140 -28.89 17.09 -20.54
C THR A 140 -29.82 17.00 -21.77
N PRO A 141 -31.04 16.40 -21.71
CA PRO A 141 -31.37 15.03 -22.13
C PRO A 141 -32.36 14.95 -23.31
N GLN A 142 -32.62 13.74 -23.87
CA GLN A 142 -33.96 13.15 -24.13
C GLN A 142 -33.91 11.83 -24.94
N PRO A 143 -35.00 11.00 -24.91
CA PRO A 143 -34.91 9.54 -24.91
C PRO A 143 -35.20 8.89 -26.27
N ILE A 144 -34.62 7.71 -26.51
CA ILE A 144 -35.13 6.76 -27.51
C ILE A 144 -35.10 5.36 -26.90
N ILE A 145 -36.30 4.79 -26.74
CA ILE A 145 -36.54 3.38 -26.42
C ILE A 145 -36.18 2.55 -27.65
N THR A 146 -35.40 1.48 -27.49
CA THR A 146 -35.66 0.12 -28.04
C THR A 146 -34.46 -0.79 -27.80
N GLY A 147 -34.73 -2.05 -27.44
CA GLY A 147 -33.79 -3.15 -27.60
C GLY A 147 -33.28 -3.79 -26.31
N SER A 148 -34.05 -4.72 -25.78
CA SER A 148 -33.62 -5.71 -24.79
C SER A 148 -32.35 -6.43 -25.23
N GLN A 149 -31.25 -6.28 -24.49
CA GLN A 149 -30.26 -7.34 -24.30
C GLN A 149 -29.81 -7.35 -22.83
N SER A 150 -30.12 -8.46 -22.17
CA SER A 150 -29.64 -8.79 -20.83
C SER A 150 -28.12 -8.90 -20.87
N SER A 151 -27.41 -7.86 -20.43
CA SER A 151 -25.99 -7.92 -20.13
C SER A 151 -25.82 -7.72 -18.62
N THR A 152 -25.46 -8.79 -17.91
CA THR A 152 -24.99 -8.72 -16.53
C THR A 152 -23.84 -7.72 -16.46
N ALA A 153 -24.06 -6.59 -15.78
CA ALA A 153 -23.05 -5.55 -15.61
C ALA A 153 -21.90 -6.08 -14.74
N THR A 154 -20.75 -6.28 -15.34
CA THR A 154 -19.51 -6.70 -14.66
C THR A 154 -18.79 -5.47 -14.09
N THR A 155 -18.41 -5.51 -12.82
CA THR A 155 -17.67 -4.43 -12.15
C THR A 155 -16.19 -4.56 -12.47
N VAL A 156 -15.63 -3.62 -13.24
CA VAL A 156 -14.19 -3.56 -13.55
C VAL A 156 -13.53 -2.56 -12.60
N ILE A 157 -12.57 -3.02 -11.80
CA ILE A 157 -11.69 -2.19 -10.97
C ILE A 157 -10.38 -2.03 -11.74
N GLU A 158 -10.14 -0.82 -12.23
CA GLU A 158 -8.92 -0.47 -12.96
C GLU A 158 -7.92 0.20 -12.02
N LEU A 159 -6.74 -0.38 -11.88
CA LEU A 159 -5.64 0.17 -11.08
C LEU A 159 -4.59 0.73 -12.04
N SER A 160 -4.53 2.06 -12.13
CA SER A 160 -3.59 2.80 -12.99
C SER A 160 -2.19 2.85 -12.39
N SER A 161 -1.18 2.51 -13.20
CA SER A 161 0.24 2.44 -12.82
C SER A 161 0.96 3.80 -12.83
N LYS A 162 0.25 4.93 -12.92
CA LYS A 162 0.87 6.26 -12.97
C LYS A 162 1.37 6.77 -11.61
N SER A 163 1.23 5.99 -10.55
CA SER A 163 1.40 6.43 -9.16
C SER A 163 2.74 6.04 -8.54
N GLU A 164 3.13 6.83 -7.55
CA GLU A 164 4.21 6.64 -6.57
C GLU A 164 4.40 5.19 -6.08
N VAL A 165 3.33 4.39 -6.10
CA VAL A 165 3.33 2.95 -5.78
C VAL A 165 4.30 2.17 -6.66
N ALA A 166 4.29 2.36 -7.98
CA ALA A 166 5.18 1.62 -8.88
C ALA A 166 6.66 2.01 -8.69
N ALA A 167 6.92 3.28 -8.40
CA ALA A 167 8.26 3.77 -8.08
C ALA A 167 8.78 3.18 -6.76
N ASN A 168 7.92 3.10 -5.75
CA ASN A 168 8.23 2.48 -4.46
C ASN A 168 8.53 0.98 -4.60
N ILE A 169 7.72 0.23 -5.36
CA ILE A 169 7.97 -1.19 -5.62
C ILE A 169 9.33 -1.39 -6.32
N LYS A 170 9.63 -0.58 -7.34
CA LYS A 170 10.93 -0.64 -8.03
C LYS A 170 12.09 -0.33 -7.09
N SER A 171 11.93 0.66 -6.21
CA SER A 171 12.92 1.00 -5.19
C SER A 171 13.12 -0.16 -4.21
N LEU A 172 12.04 -0.74 -3.69
CA LEU A 172 12.09 -1.87 -2.77
C LEU A 172 12.76 -3.08 -3.41
N HIS A 173 12.45 -3.41 -4.66
CA HIS A 173 13.10 -4.51 -5.38
C HIS A 173 14.61 -4.26 -5.55
N SER A 174 15.01 -3.03 -5.90
CA SER A 174 16.43 -2.68 -6.03
C SER A 174 17.16 -2.78 -4.69
N CYS A 175 16.56 -2.28 -3.61
CA CYS A 175 17.13 -2.37 -2.26
C CYS A 175 17.27 -3.83 -1.81
N PHE A 176 16.28 -4.67 -2.11
CA PHE A 176 16.36 -6.09 -1.79
C PHE A 176 17.47 -6.80 -2.55
N ALA A 177 17.66 -6.51 -3.84
CA ALA A 177 18.74 -7.11 -4.61
C ALA A 177 20.12 -6.77 -4.02
N SER A 178 20.30 -5.54 -3.55
CA SER A 178 21.53 -5.15 -2.81
C SER A 178 21.65 -5.88 -1.48
N LEU A 179 20.55 -5.98 -0.73
CA LEU A 179 20.53 -6.67 0.55
C LEU A 179 20.82 -8.18 0.42
N ASP A 180 20.22 -8.87 -0.54
CA ASP A 180 20.46 -10.29 -0.80
C ASP A 180 21.93 -10.54 -1.17
N SER A 181 22.53 -9.66 -1.99
CA SER A 181 23.96 -9.69 -2.30
C SER A 181 24.81 -9.51 -1.04
N ASN A 182 24.52 -8.49 -0.22
CA ASN A 182 25.28 -8.20 0.99
C ASN A 182 25.20 -9.35 2.01
N ILE A 183 24.03 -9.99 2.14
CA ILE A 183 23.83 -11.16 3.00
C ILE A 183 24.69 -12.33 2.51
N ARG A 184 24.68 -12.60 1.21
CA ARG A 184 25.50 -13.67 0.61
C ARG A 184 26.99 -13.39 0.82
N ASP A 185 27.45 -12.17 0.55
CA ASP A 185 28.84 -11.74 0.72
C ASP A 185 29.31 -11.88 2.18
N GLU A 186 28.49 -11.47 3.16
CA GLU A 186 28.84 -11.61 4.59
C GLU A 186 28.92 -13.10 5.00
N PHE A 187 28.01 -13.95 4.49
CA PHE A 187 28.10 -15.39 4.71
C PHE A 187 29.35 -16.01 4.08
N GLU A 188 29.69 -15.63 2.84
CA GLU A 188 30.90 -16.09 2.14
C GLU A 188 32.14 -15.76 2.97
N GLU A 189 32.26 -14.51 3.42
CA GLU A 189 33.36 -14.04 4.25
C GLU A 189 33.48 -14.85 5.57
N LEU A 190 32.34 -15.11 6.23
CA LEU A 190 32.31 -15.88 7.48
C LEU A 190 32.69 -17.35 7.29
N VAL A 191 32.31 -17.94 6.15
CA VAL A 191 32.65 -19.32 5.79
C VAL A 191 34.12 -19.44 5.42
N GLU A 192 34.65 -18.53 4.59
CA GLU A 192 36.07 -18.50 4.20
C GLU A 192 36.99 -18.31 5.41
N LYS A 193 36.59 -17.44 6.36
CA LYS A 193 37.31 -17.22 7.62
C LYS A 193 37.13 -18.36 8.63
N GLY A 194 36.34 -19.39 8.31
CA GLY A 194 36.07 -20.53 9.17
C GLY A 194 35.27 -20.21 10.44
N LYS A 195 34.68 -19.01 10.52
CA LYS A 195 33.86 -18.56 11.65
C LYS A 195 32.51 -19.25 11.68
N VAL A 196 31.96 -19.56 10.50
CA VAL A 196 30.68 -20.25 10.33
C VAL A 196 30.87 -21.47 9.44
N LYS A 197 30.24 -22.59 9.81
CA LYS A 197 30.17 -23.77 8.93
C LYS A 197 28.88 -23.72 8.14
N LEU A 198 28.97 -23.73 6.81
CA LEU A 198 27.79 -23.67 5.92
C LEU A 198 26.77 -24.79 6.21
N LYS A 199 27.25 -25.99 6.55
CA LYS A 199 26.39 -27.11 6.99
C LYS A 199 25.55 -26.79 8.24
N ALA A 200 26.06 -25.95 9.14
CA ALA A 200 25.31 -25.51 10.32
C ALA A 200 24.23 -24.49 9.92
N VAL A 201 24.55 -23.57 9.01
CA VAL A 201 23.58 -22.61 8.44
C VAL A 201 22.43 -23.35 7.74
N ALA A 202 22.74 -24.33 6.88
CA ALA A 202 21.73 -25.13 6.20
C ALA A 202 20.82 -25.90 7.16
N ARG A 203 21.37 -26.45 8.26
CA ARG A 203 20.58 -27.11 9.31
C ARG A 203 19.68 -26.14 10.06
N SER A 204 20.18 -24.94 10.36
CA SER A 204 19.42 -23.89 11.02
C SER A 204 18.24 -23.45 10.15
N ALA A 205 18.49 -23.21 8.86
CA ALA A 205 17.46 -22.88 7.88
C ALA A 205 16.40 -24.00 7.75
N ALA A 206 16.85 -25.25 7.60
CA ALA A 206 15.96 -26.39 7.48
C ALA A 206 15.08 -26.60 8.73
N ALA A 207 15.67 -26.43 9.92
CA ALA A 207 14.94 -26.51 11.18
C ALA A 207 13.89 -25.40 11.30
N TYR A 208 14.24 -24.16 10.96
CA TYR A 208 13.30 -23.04 10.93
C TYR A 208 12.13 -23.31 9.97
N LEU A 209 12.41 -23.81 8.77
CA LEU A 209 11.42 -24.11 7.75
C LEU A 209 10.65 -25.43 7.98
N SER A 210 11.01 -26.21 8.99
CA SER A 210 10.47 -27.56 9.22
C SER A 210 10.61 -28.50 8.01
N ILE A 211 11.73 -28.38 7.27
CA ILE A 211 12.07 -29.24 6.12
C ILE A 211 13.28 -30.13 6.44
N GLN A 212 13.48 -31.17 5.64
CA GLN A 212 14.66 -32.00 5.79
C GLN A 212 15.88 -31.27 5.21
N VAL A 213 17.01 -31.24 5.92
CA VAL A 213 18.23 -30.60 5.41
C VAL A 213 18.74 -31.23 4.10
N SER A 214 18.38 -32.48 3.82
CA SER A 214 18.67 -33.18 2.56
C SER A 214 17.97 -32.58 1.34
N SER A 215 16.91 -31.78 1.54
CA SER A 215 16.25 -31.05 0.45
C SER A 215 16.97 -29.76 0.07
N LEU A 216 17.95 -29.32 0.86
CA LEU A 216 18.77 -28.13 0.58
C LEU A 216 20.10 -28.54 -0.04
N LYS A 217 20.48 -27.91 -1.15
CA LYS A 217 21.88 -27.91 -1.61
C LYS A 217 22.64 -26.87 -0.81
N TYR A 218 23.90 -27.13 -0.49
CA TYR A 218 24.74 -26.20 0.29
C TYR A 218 26.23 -26.43 0.01
N GLY A 219 26.60 -26.70 -1.24
CA GLY A 219 28.01 -26.84 -1.64
C GLY A 219 28.81 -25.55 -1.47
N ASN A 220 28.15 -24.41 -1.72
CA ASN A 220 28.63 -23.06 -1.45
C ASN A 220 27.44 -22.19 -0.97
N VAL A 221 27.72 -20.92 -0.63
CA VAL A 221 26.70 -19.99 -0.14
C VAL A 221 25.59 -19.83 -1.18
N ASP A 222 25.94 -19.63 -2.44
CA ASP A 222 24.96 -19.42 -3.50
C ASP A 222 24.00 -20.60 -3.69
N GLU A 223 24.51 -21.84 -3.71
CA GLU A 223 23.67 -23.05 -3.81
C GLU A 223 22.69 -23.18 -2.65
N LEU A 224 23.09 -22.75 -1.45
CA LEU A 224 22.22 -22.73 -0.28
C LEU A 224 21.11 -21.69 -0.45
N PHE A 225 21.46 -20.45 -0.78
CA PHE A 225 20.45 -19.40 -0.93
C PHE A 225 19.51 -19.66 -2.12
N ASP A 226 20.01 -20.26 -3.21
CA ASP A 226 19.19 -20.70 -4.33
C ASP A 226 18.20 -21.81 -3.93
N SER A 227 18.59 -22.70 -3.01
CA SER A 227 17.70 -23.72 -2.43
C SER A 227 16.67 -23.10 -1.47
N LEU A 228 17.00 -21.97 -0.84
CA LEU A 228 16.11 -21.24 0.07
C LEU A 228 15.19 -20.25 -0.65
N GLN A 229 15.47 -19.92 -1.91
CA GLN A 229 14.72 -18.97 -2.72
C GLN A 229 13.19 -19.15 -2.73
N PRO A 230 12.62 -20.37 -2.67
CA PRO A 230 11.16 -20.56 -2.58
C PRO A 230 10.54 -20.07 -1.26
N HIS A 231 11.36 -19.82 -0.24
CA HIS A 231 10.94 -19.52 1.13
C HIS A 231 11.10 -18.05 1.52
N TYR A 232 11.55 -17.20 0.60
CA TYR A 232 11.62 -15.77 0.81
C TYR A 232 11.52 -15.01 -0.52
N ASP A 233 11.01 -13.78 -0.45
CA ASP A 233 11.07 -12.82 -1.55
C ASP A 233 11.23 -11.40 -1.03
N PHE A 234 11.27 -10.42 -1.92
CA PHE A 234 11.49 -9.02 -1.55
C PHE A 234 10.32 -8.39 -0.79
N PHE A 235 9.11 -8.97 -0.80
CA PHE A 235 8.01 -8.56 0.09
C PHE A 235 7.94 -9.40 1.37
N SER A 236 8.51 -10.60 1.34
CA SER A 236 8.41 -11.63 2.38
C SER A 236 9.80 -12.10 2.80
N CYS A 237 10.57 -11.21 3.43
CA CYS A 237 11.96 -11.46 3.85
C CYS A 237 12.14 -11.62 5.37
N GLY A 238 11.10 -11.39 6.18
CA GLY A 238 11.10 -11.57 7.65
C GLY A 238 11.09 -13.03 8.14
N GLY A 239 11.21 -13.99 7.23
CA GLY A 239 11.16 -15.42 7.56
C GLY A 239 12.55 -16.03 7.75
N VAL A 240 12.88 -17.01 6.91
CA VAL A 240 14.16 -17.73 6.98
C VAL A 240 15.36 -16.80 6.84
N LEU A 241 15.26 -15.74 6.03
CA LEU A 241 16.28 -14.71 5.89
C LEU A 241 16.57 -14.02 7.22
N GLN A 242 15.53 -13.52 7.91
CA GLN A 242 15.66 -12.86 9.20
C GLN A 242 16.24 -13.78 10.27
N HIS A 243 15.76 -15.02 10.35
CA HIS A 243 16.32 -16.01 11.28
C HIS A 243 17.82 -16.23 11.06
N LEU A 244 18.24 -16.35 9.80
CA LEU A 244 19.65 -16.56 9.46
C LEU A 244 20.50 -15.31 9.73
N THR A 245 20.00 -14.11 9.40
CA THR A 245 20.73 -12.88 9.70
C THR A 245 20.85 -12.67 11.21
N ASP A 246 19.79 -12.86 11.99
CA ASP A 246 19.82 -12.69 13.45
C ASP A 246 20.75 -13.69 14.14
N THR A 247 20.86 -14.89 13.58
CA THR A 247 21.68 -15.96 14.16
C THR A 247 23.16 -15.79 13.84
N TYR A 248 23.51 -15.33 12.64
CA TYR A 248 24.88 -15.43 12.12
C TYR A 248 25.51 -14.10 11.70
N LEU A 249 24.71 -13.12 11.28
CA LEU A 249 25.18 -11.90 10.66
C LEU A 249 25.02 -10.72 11.61
N SER A 250 25.91 -9.74 11.50
CA SER A 250 25.86 -8.53 12.36
C SER A 250 25.64 -7.28 11.55
N THR A 251 26.20 -7.20 10.34
CA THR A 251 26.07 -6.03 9.48
C THR A 251 24.75 -6.10 8.71
N ALA A 252 24.52 -7.19 7.97
CA ALA A 252 23.33 -7.37 7.16
C ALA A 252 22.04 -7.54 7.99
N GLN A 253 22.14 -7.87 9.28
CA GLN A 253 20.99 -7.87 10.20
C GLN A 253 20.34 -6.48 10.29
N THR A 254 21.17 -5.44 10.43
CA THR A 254 20.69 -4.06 10.54
C THR A 254 20.06 -3.60 9.21
N GLU A 255 20.67 -3.97 8.09
CA GLU A 255 20.16 -3.66 6.75
C GLU A 255 18.83 -4.36 6.46
N LEU A 256 18.68 -5.64 6.83
CA LEU A 256 17.42 -6.38 6.68
C LEU A 256 16.32 -5.78 7.55
N THR A 257 16.64 -5.38 8.79
CA THR A 257 15.67 -4.73 9.68
C THR A 257 15.16 -3.43 9.06
N GLN A 258 16.05 -2.57 8.55
CA GLN A 258 15.68 -1.33 7.87
C GLN A 258 14.88 -1.58 6.58
N TYR A 259 15.18 -2.67 5.88
CA TYR A 259 14.45 -3.06 4.69
C TYR A 259 13.02 -3.51 5.03
N ILE A 260 12.84 -4.32 6.07
CA ILE A 260 11.52 -4.73 6.59
C ILE A 260 10.71 -3.50 7.02
N GLU A 261 11.30 -2.55 7.75
CA GLU A 261 10.63 -1.29 8.09
C GLU A 261 10.22 -0.47 6.85
N SER A 262 11.00 -0.53 5.78
CA SER A 262 10.69 0.13 4.51
C SER A 262 9.50 -0.54 3.81
N ILE A 263 9.38 -1.88 3.88
CA ILE A 263 8.21 -2.62 3.41
C ILE A 263 6.98 -2.24 4.22
N ASP A 264 7.08 -2.23 5.55
CA ASP A 264 5.97 -1.87 6.44
C ASP A 264 5.50 -0.44 6.19
N THR A 265 6.43 0.49 6.06
CA THR A 265 6.15 1.90 5.71
C THR A 265 5.43 2.00 4.37
N PHE A 266 5.88 1.24 3.37
CA PHE A 266 5.21 1.20 2.07
C PHE A 266 3.81 0.62 2.18
N SER A 267 3.63 -0.48 2.92
CA SER A 267 2.34 -1.16 3.14
C SER A 267 1.29 -0.22 3.76
N GLU A 268 1.75 0.71 4.59
CA GLU A 268 0.94 1.71 5.29
C GLU A 268 0.80 3.04 4.54
N SER A 269 1.30 3.12 3.30
CA SER A 269 1.27 4.33 2.48
C SER A 269 -0.16 4.77 2.14
N SER A 270 -0.37 6.09 2.05
CA SER A 270 -1.69 6.68 1.74
C SER A 270 -2.20 6.22 0.38
N GLN A 271 -1.30 5.90 -0.56
CA GLN A 271 -1.59 5.41 -1.89
C GLN A 271 -2.14 3.97 -1.86
N LEU A 272 -1.53 3.07 -1.08
CA LEU A 272 -2.10 1.72 -0.88
C LEU A 272 -3.39 1.76 -0.08
N LYS A 273 -3.51 2.68 0.89
CA LYS A 273 -4.77 2.92 1.63
C LYS A 273 -5.87 3.45 0.72
N HIS A 274 -5.55 4.35 -0.21
CA HIS A 274 -6.48 4.81 -1.22
C HIS A 274 -6.92 3.67 -2.13
N ILE A 275 -5.99 2.84 -2.63
CA ILE A 275 -6.31 1.65 -3.43
C ILE A 275 -7.25 0.70 -2.67
N ARG A 276 -6.93 0.38 -1.41
CA ARG A 276 -7.80 -0.43 -0.53
C ARG A 276 -9.18 0.20 -0.35
N SER A 277 -9.24 1.52 -0.14
CA SER A 277 -10.49 2.28 0.02
C SER A 277 -11.32 2.31 -1.26
N THR A 278 -10.71 2.51 -2.43
CA THR A 278 -11.38 2.48 -3.73
C THR A 278 -11.91 1.08 -4.05
N ILE A 279 -11.15 0.03 -3.77
CA ILE A 279 -11.63 -1.35 -3.88
C ILE A 279 -12.83 -1.55 -2.95
N LYS A 280 -12.73 -1.10 -1.69
CA LYS A 280 -13.83 -1.18 -0.72
C LYS A 280 -15.08 -0.46 -1.20
N GLU A 281 -14.98 0.78 -1.65
CA GLU A 281 -16.10 1.59 -2.17
C GLU A 281 -16.75 0.94 -3.41
N LYS A 282 -15.94 0.43 -4.34
CA LYS A 282 -16.44 -0.28 -5.53
C LYS A 282 -17.10 -1.61 -5.18
N LEU A 283 -16.64 -2.29 -4.13
CA LEU A 283 -17.27 -3.51 -3.61
C LEU A 283 -18.57 -3.20 -2.83
N SER A 284 -18.59 -2.13 -2.02
CA SER A 284 -19.76 -1.72 -1.21
C SER A 284 -20.87 -1.04 -2.02
N SER A 285 -20.58 -0.54 -3.22
CA SER A 285 -21.58 0.06 -4.14
C SER A 285 -22.30 -0.96 -5.02
N LEU A 286 -21.98 -2.25 -4.88
CA LEU A 286 -22.81 -3.32 -5.45
C LEU A 286 -24.17 -3.31 -4.75
N PRO A 287 -25.30 -3.28 -5.49
CA PRO A 287 -26.61 -3.25 -4.87
C PRO A 287 -26.81 -4.51 -4.03
N ALA A 288 -27.12 -4.33 -2.75
CA ALA A 288 -27.62 -5.43 -1.91
C ALA A 288 -28.83 -6.04 -2.62
N ALA A 289 -28.76 -7.34 -2.91
CA ALA A 289 -29.83 -8.06 -3.58
C ALA A 289 -31.14 -7.82 -2.83
N ALA A 290 -32.03 -7.04 -3.43
CA ALA A 290 -33.35 -6.83 -2.87
C ALA A 290 -34.16 -8.12 -3.03
N SER A 291 -34.39 -8.80 -1.90
CA SER A 291 -35.33 -9.91 -1.69
C SER A 291 -34.93 -11.33 -2.17
N PRO A 292 -35.37 -12.36 -1.42
CA PRO A 292 -34.91 -13.74 -1.55
C PRO A 292 -35.74 -14.49 -2.60
N THR A 293 -35.49 -14.26 -3.88
CA THR A 293 -35.98 -15.18 -4.92
C THR A 293 -35.10 -15.09 -6.16
N THR A 294 -34.50 -16.25 -6.49
CA THR A 294 -33.65 -16.55 -7.65
C THR A 294 -32.19 -16.05 -7.58
N SER A 295 -31.32 -17.03 -7.32
CA SER A 295 -29.87 -17.03 -7.06
C SER A 295 -28.96 -16.58 -8.23
N ASP A 296 -29.41 -15.72 -9.15
CA ASP A 296 -28.71 -15.54 -10.45
C ASP A 296 -28.16 -14.11 -10.73
N GLN A 297 -28.13 -13.21 -9.74
CA GLN A 297 -27.70 -11.82 -9.94
C GLN A 297 -26.37 -11.42 -9.27
N THR A 298 -25.40 -12.33 -9.18
CA THR A 298 -24.05 -11.96 -8.76
C THR A 298 -23.33 -11.21 -9.89
N LYS A 299 -23.06 -9.92 -9.69
CA LYS A 299 -22.26 -9.09 -10.59
C LYS A 299 -20.77 -9.35 -10.32
N PRO A 300 -20.01 -9.93 -11.26
CA PRO A 300 -18.62 -10.32 -11.02
C PRO A 300 -17.69 -9.10 -10.93
N VAL A 301 -16.61 -9.23 -10.15
CA VAL A 301 -15.57 -8.21 -9.99
C VAL A 301 -14.34 -8.63 -10.79
N ILE A 302 -13.92 -7.78 -11.73
CA ILE A 302 -12.70 -7.93 -12.52
C ILE A 302 -11.69 -6.91 -12.02
N ILE A 303 -10.50 -7.34 -11.61
CA ILE A 303 -9.38 -6.45 -11.28
C ILE A 303 -8.43 -6.40 -12.48
N LYS A 304 -8.21 -5.21 -13.05
CA LYS A 304 -7.28 -4.97 -14.16
C LYS A 304 -6.10 -4.11 -13.71
N LEU A 305 -4.90 -4.62 -13.93
CA LEU A 305 -3.63 -3.90 -13.73
C LEU A 305 -3.12 -3.43 -15.10
N ASN A 306 -3.31 -2.15 -15.43
CA ASN A 306 -2.98 -1.55 -16.75
C ASN A 306 -1.72 -0.67 -16.70
N ASP A 307 -1.20 -0.29 -17.88
CA ASP A 307 -0.05 0.62 -18.12
C ASP A 307 1.36 0.03 -17.81
N ARG A 308 2.29 0.78 -17.18
CA ARG A 308 3.74 0.47 -17.07
C ARG A 308 4.13 -0.79 -16.28
N TRP A 309 3.18 -1.67 -15.98
CA TRP A 309 3.50 -3.06 -15.64
C TRP A 309 4.24 -3.75 -16.79
N GLU A 310 4.02 -3.31 -18.04
CA GLU A 310 4.74 -3.78 -19.25
C GLU A 310 6.26 -3.46 -19.25
N GLU A 311 6.67 -2.29 -18.73
CA GLU A 311 8.09 -1.89 -18.70
C GLU A 311 8.87 -2.51 -17.53
N MET A 312 8.17 -2.99 -16.50
CA MET A 312 8.79 -3.70 -15.39
C MET A 312 9.13 -5.11 -15.86
N THR A 313 10.31 -5.25 -16.45
CA THR A 313 10.99 -6.54 -16.69
C THR A 313 11.30 -7.23 -15.35
N ILE A 314 10.28 -7.60 -14.59
CA ILE A 314 10.41 -8.40 -13.39
C ILE A 314 9.53 -9.61 -13.62
N SER A 315 10.01 -10.54 -14.45
CA SER A 315 9.44 -11.88 -14.54
C SER A 315 9.21 -12.44 -13.14
N LYS A 316 10.12 -12.16 -12.18
CA LYS A 316 9.95 -12.51 -10.77
C LYS A 316 8.77 -11.83 -10.07
N LEU A 317 8.47 -10.55 -10.29
CA LEU A 317 7.28 -9.91 -9.70
C LEU A 317 6.01 -10.43 -10.37
N LYS A 318 6.05 -10.66 -11.69
CA LYS A 318 4.95 -11.30 -12.41
C LYS A 318 4.70 -12.69 -11.85
N THR A 319 5.74 -13.49 -11.64
CA THR A 319 5.68 -14.80 -11.01
C THR A 319 5.21 -14.70 -9.56
N SER A 320 5.77 -13.83 -8.73
CA SER A 320 5.31 -13.63 -7.34
C SER A 320 3.87 -13.15 -7.26
N LEU A 321 3.43 -12.30 -8.18
CA LEU A 321 2.04 -11.84 -8.25
C LEU A 321 1.13 -12.97 -8.72
N ILE A 322 1.52 -13.72 -9.75
CA ILE A 322 0.83 -14.92 -10.21
C ILE A 322 0.77 -15.98 -9.11
N ASP A 323 1.84 -16.18 -8.35
CA ASP A 323 1.95 -17.15 -7.26
C ASP A 323 1.12 -16.70 -6.07
N ALA A 324 1.13 -15.41 -5.73
CA ALA A 324 0.24 -14.84 -4.71
C ALA A 324 -1.23 -14.96 -5.12
N ILE A 325 -1.53 -14.71 -6.40
CA ILE A 325 -2.86 -14.92 -6.99
C ILE A 325 -3.24 -16.40 -6.89
N ASN A 326 -2.37 -17.31 -7.33
CA ASN A 326 -2.59 -18.76 -7.30
C ASN A 326 -2.79 -19.29 -5.87
N ASN A 327 -1.98 -18.83 -4.92
CA ASN A 327 -2.09 -19.16 -3.50
C ASN A 327 -3.42 -18.67 -2.90
N LYS A 328 -3.97 -17.58 -3.44
CA LYS A 328 -5.26 -17.00 -2.99
C LYS A 328 -6.42 -17.33 -3.93
N THR A 329 -6.24 -18.18 -4.94
CA THR A 329 -7.27 -18.50 -5.95
C THR A 329 -8.55 -19.00 -5.31
N ASN A 330 -8.47 -19.88 -4.31
CA ASN A 330 -9.66 -20.39 -3.61
C ASN A 330 -10.41 -19.28 -2.88
N SER A 331 -9.70 -18.40 -2.18
CA SER A 331 -10.27 -17.23 -1.51
C SER A 331 -10.91 -16.26 -2.50
N MET A 332 -10.21 -15.96 -3.60
CA MET A 332 -10.71 -15.06 -4.64
C MET A 332 -11.93 -15.63 -5.36
N SER A 333 -11.94 -16.93 -5.64
CA SER A 333 -13.07 -17.67 -6.22
C SER A 333 -14.32 -17.56 -5.33
N ARG A 334 -14.17 -17.76 -4.02
CA ARG A 334 -15.26 -17.61 -3.05
C ARG A 334 -15.87 -16.22 -3.07
N LEU A 335 -15.03 -15.19 -3.19
CA LEU A 335 -15.43 -13.78 -3.28
C LEU A 335 -16.03 -13.37 -4.64
N GLY A 336 -16.21 -14.30 -5.58
CA GLY A 336 -16.81 -14.01 -6.88
C GLY A 336 -15.88 -13.30 -7.86
N ILE A 337 -14.57 -13.38 -7.65
CA ILE A 337 -13.57 -12.92 -8.61
C ILE A 337 -13.46 -13.98 -9.71
N LEU A 338 -13.84 -13.61 -10.94
CA LEU A 338 -13.83 -14.53 -12.09
C LEU A 338 -12.48 -14.58 -12.78
N GLU A 339 -11.85 -13.42 -12.93
CA GLU A 339 -10.56 -13.27 -13.58
C GLU A 339 -9.75 -12.17 -12.91
N VAL A 340 -8.45 -12.37 -12.87
CA VAL A 340 -7.47 -11.33 -12.55
C VAL A 340 -6.61 -11.13 -13.77
N ALA A 341 -6.61 -9.92 -14.34
CA ALA A 341 -5.78 -9.63 -15.50
C ALA A 341 -4.47 -9.00 -15.06
N VAL A 342 -3.36 -9.68 -15.33
CA VAL A 342 -2.00 -9.17 -15.16
C VAL A 342 -1.42 -8.99 -16.55
N ASP A 343 -0.99 -7.78 -16.92
CA ASP A 343 -0.30 -7.55 -18.20
C ASP A 343 -1.16 -7.99 -19.42
N ASN A 344 -2.43 -7.59 -19.41
CA ASN A 344 -3.45 -8.00 -20.39
C ASN A 344 -3.64 -9.53 -20.55
N LYS A 345 -3.00 -10.34 -19.70
CA LYS A 345 -3.24 -11.78 -19.60
C LYS A 345 -4.24 -12.03 -18.50
N ALA A 346 -5.44 -12.47 -18.90
CA ALA A 346 -6.44 -12.93 -17.97
C ALA A 346 -5.98 -14.22 -17.30
N ILE A 347 -5.91 -14.22 -15.97
CA ILE A 347 -5.75 -15.39 -15.13
C ILE A 347 -7.16 -15.78 -14.69
N PRO A 348 -7.75 -16.86 -15.24
CA PRO A 348 -9.07 -17.31 -14.84
C PRO A 348 -8.99 -17.87 -13.41
N ILE A 349 -9.80 -17.31 -12.51
CA ILE A 349 -9.91 -17.75 -11.11
C ILE A 349 -11.09 -18.72 -10.96
N ARG A 350 -12.20 -18.47 -11.66
CA ARG A 350 -13.42 -19.29 -11.58
C ARG A 350 -14.20 -19.30 -12.92
N ARG A 351 -15.05 -20.32 -13.11
CA ARG A 351 -16.04 -20.35 -14.20
C ARG A 351 -17.26 -19.47 -13.84
N LYS A 352 -17.86 -18.84 -14.87
CA LYS A 352 -18.88 -17.78 -14.75
C LYS A 352 -20.19 -18.21 -14.07
N ASP A 353 -20.41 -19.50 -13.94
CA ASP A 353 -21.64 -20.18 -13.57
C ASP A 353 -21.71 -20.63 -12.10
N ASP A 354 -20.68 -20.36 -11.29
CA ASP A 354 -20.52 -20.97 -9.96
C ASP A 354 -20.73 -19.97 -8.80
N ASN A 355 -21.28 -18.79 -9.04
CA ASN A 355 -21.23 -17.64 -8.10
C ASN A 355 -22.24 -17.66 -6.93
N ASN A 356 -22.56 -18.82 -6.34
CA ASN A 356 -23.43 -18.82 -5.17
C ASN A 356 -22.67 -18.33 -3.92
N PHE A 357 -22.84 -17.05 -3.56
CA PHE A 357 -22.22 -16.45 -2.36
C PHE A 357 -22.66 -17.12 -1.06
N ASP A 358 -23.83 -17.76 -1.00
CA ASP A 358 -24.29 -18.52 0.17
C ASP A 358 -23.41 -19.76 0.38
N VAL A 359 -23.11 -20.48 -0.71
CA VAL A 359 -22.20 -21.63 -0.70
C VAL A 359 -20.80 -21.18 -0.29
N SER A 360 -20.29 -20.08 -0.87
CA SER A 360 -19.01 -19.48 -0.48
C SER A 360 -18.99 -19.09 1.01
N LEU A 361 -20.08 -18.54 1.54
CA LEU A 361 -20.20 -18.14 2.94
C LEU A 361 -20.10 -19.34 3.87
N HIS A 362 -20.76 -20.45 3.53
CA HIS A 362 -20.63 -21.70 4.29
C HIS A 362 -19.19 -22.22 4.29
N GLU A 363 -18.48 -22.15 3.17
CA GLU A 363 -17.08 -22.57 3.08
C GLU A 363 -16.15 -21.68 3.90
N SER A 364 -16.28 -20.35 3.80
CA SER A 364 -15.46 -19.40 4.56
C SER A 364 -15.70 -19.52 6.07
N VAL A 365 -16.94 -19.80 6.50
CA VAL A 365 -17.24 -20.11 7.92
C VAL A 365 -16.63 -21.44 8.36
N LYS A 366 -16.64 -22.46 7.50
CA LYS A 366 -15.98 -23.75 7.78
C LYS A 366 -14.46 -23.61 7.83
N ALA A 367 -13.88 -22.68 7.08
CA ALA A 367 -12.45 -22.38 7.05
C ALA A 367 -12.01 -21.35 8.12
N CYS A 368 -12.94 -20.75 8.87
CA CYS A 368 -12.66 -19.68 9.83
C CYS A 368 -12.08 -18.40 9.21
N GLU A 369 -12.37 -18.12 7.95
CA GLU A 369 -11.84 -16.96 7.23
C GLU A 369 -12.70 -15.71 7.48
N PHE A 370 -12.45 -15.03 8.61
CA PHE A 370 -13.27 -13.89 9.09
C PHE A 370 -13.39 -12.74 8.07
N PHE A 371 -12.31 -12.48 7.33
CA PHE A 371 -12.30 -11.45 6.28
C PHE A 371 -13.22 -11.84 5.11
N GLU A 372 -13.12 -13.07 4.62
CA GLU A 372 -13.98 -13.58 3.54
C GLU A 372 -15.45 -13.54 3.95
N VAL A 373 -15.76 -13.97 5.18
CA VAL A 373 -17.13 -13.94 5.72
C VAL A 373 -17.68 -12.51 5.74
N SER A 374 -16.90 -11.54 6.22
CA SER A 374 -17.34 -10.14 6.25
C SER A 374 -17.60 -9.60 4.85
N MET A 375 -16.72 -9.92 3.89
CA MET A 375 -16.86 -9.49 2.50
C MET A 375 -18.08 -10.13 1.82
N LEU A 376 -18.30 -11.44 2.01
CA LEU A 376 -19.43 -12.16 1.42
C LEU A 376 -20.78 -11.64 1.92
N LEU A 377 -20.88 -11.28 3.20
CA LEU A 377 -22.07 -10.63 3.76
C LEU A 377 -22.33 -9.25 3.12
N GLN A 378 -21.27 -8.46 2.89
CA GLN A 378 -21.37 -7.19 2.18
C GLN A 378 -21.75 -7.35 0.71
N LEU A 379 -21.34 -8.47 0.09
CA LEU A 379 -21.72 -8.86 -1.27
C LEU A 379 -23.14 -9.47 -1.35
N GLY A 380 -23.86 -9.56 -0.23
CA GLY A 380 -25.26 -9.99 -0.16
C GLY A 380 -25.48 -11.47 0.10
N ALA A 381 -24.47 -12.23 0.55
CA ALA A 381 -24.68 -13.59 1.03
C ALA A 381 -25.65 -13.64 2.21
N ASP A 382 -26.62 -14.55 2.20
CA ASP A 382 -27.57 -14.71 3.29
C ASP A 382 -26.99 -15.64 4.37
N PRO A 383 -26.69 -15.14 5.58
CA PRO A 383 -26.19 -15.99 6.67
C PRO A 383 -27.18 -17.05 7.16
N ASN A 384 -28.47 -16.94 6.77
CA ASN A 384 -29.53 -17.88 7.12
C ASN A 384 -29.85 -18.90 6.01
N SER A 385 -29.26 -18.74 4.82
CA SER A 385 -29.30 -19.75 3.77
C SER A 385 -28.80 -21.09 4.30
N LYS A 386 -29.36 -22.20 3.79
CA LYS A 386 -29.05 -23.55 4.27
C LYS A 386 -28.13 -24.28 3.30
N ASP A 387 -27.07 -24.87 3.84
CA ASP A 387 -26.20 -25.78 3.08
C ASP A 387 -26.93 -27.08 2.74
N GLU A 388 -26.30 -27.97 1.96
CA GLU A 388 -26.86 -29.27 1.56
C GLU A 388 -27.24 -30.18 2.73
N ARG A 389 -26.75 -29.88 3.94
CA ARG A 389 -27.07 -30.62 5.17
C ARG A 389 -28.16 -29.92 5.98
N GLY A 390 -28.79 -28.89 5.41
CA GLY A 390 -29.86 -28.11 6.03
C GLY A 390 -29.39 -27.11 7.08
N LYS A 391 -28.08 -26.80 7.16
CA LYS A 391 -27.52 -25.93 8.20
C LYS A 391 -27.18 -24.55 7.68
N SER A 392 -27.48 -23.52 8.47
CA SER A 392 -27.08 -22.15 8.14
C SER A 392 -25.63 -21.82 8.51
N ALA A 393 -25.08 -20.75 7.94
CA ALA A 393 -23.74 -20.27 8.28
C ALA A 393 -23.66 -19.93 9.79
N VAL A 394 -24.71 -19.32 10.33
CA VAL A 394 -24.84 -19.02 11.78
C VAL A 394 -24.86 -20.30 12.62
N GLU A 395 -25.57 -21.33 12.17
CA GLU A 395 -25.66 -22.61 12.87
C GLU A 395 -24.33 -23.37 12.87
N ILE A 396 -23.57 -23.32 11.76
CA ILE A 396 -22.23 -23.90 11.67
C ILE A 396 -21.28 -23.21 12.65
N ALA A 397 -21.27 -21.88 12.69
CA ALA A 397 -20.44 -21.10 13.63
C ALA A 397 -20.80 -21.41 15.09
N LYS A 398 -22.10 -21.53 15.40
CA LYS A 398 -22.60 -21.90 16.75
C LYS A 398 -22.19 -23.32 17.14
N GLN A 399 -22.34 -24.30 16.23
CA GLN A 399 -22.00 -25.69 16.51
C GLN A 399 -20.50 -25.87 16.80
N ARG A 400 -19.65 -25.07 16.15
CA ARG A 400 -18.20 -25.10 16.34
C ARG A 400 -17.70 -24.21 17.50
N GLY A 401 -18.58 -23.46 18.15
CA GLY A 401 -18.21 -22.55 19.25
C GLY A 401 -17.44 -21.30 18.82
N HIS A 402 -17.52 -20.90 17.55
CA HIS A 402 -16.77 -19.76 17.02
C HIS A 402 -17.50 -18.44 17.31
N THR A 403 -17.40 -17.97 18.56
CA THR A 403 -18.15 -16.80 19.07
C THR A 403 -17.92 -15.53 18.26
N GLN A 404 -16.68 -15.25 17.84
CA GLN A 404 -16.37 -14.09 16.99
C GLN A 404 -16.97 -14.21 15.59
N MET A 405 -16.90 -15.40 14.98
CA MET A 405 -17.48 -15.64 13.66
C MET A 405 -19.00 -15.48 13.67
N LYS A 406 -19.64 -15.97 14.73
CA LYS A 406 -21.07 -15.77 14.97
C LYS A 406 -21.41 -14.28 15.06
N GLN A 407 -20.59 -13.49 15.74
CA GLN A 407 -20.82 -12.06 15.87
C GLN A 407 -20.79 -11.37 14.49
N ILE A 408 -19.82 -11.69 13.64
CA ILE A 408 -19.72 -11.16 12.26
C ILE A 408 -20.96 -11.49 11.44
N LEU A 409 -21.41 -12.75 11.49
CA LEU A 409 -22.59 -13.20 10.75
C LEU A 409 -23.88 -12.51 11.23
N LEU A 410 -23.97 -12.16 12.51
CA LEU A 410 -25.13 -11.49 13.08
C LEU A 410 -25.14 -9.98 12.82
N THR A 411 -23.98 -9.34 12.69
CA THR A 411 -23.87 -7.90 12.42
C THR A 411 -23.81 -7.57 10.94
N GLY A 412 -23.93 -8.57 10.04
CA GLY A 412 -23.91 -8.36 8.59
C GLY A 412 -22.59 -7.82 8.05
N GLY A 413 -21.47 -8.04 8.77
CA GLY A 413 -20.14 -7.59 8.33
C GLY A 413 -19.85 -6.08 8.42
N GLY A 414 -20.72 -5.29 9.07
CA GLY A 414 -20.63 -3.83 9.11
C GLY A 414 -19.61 -3.21 10.08
N GLU A 415 -19.23 -3.91 11.15
CA GLU A 415 -18.58 -3.26 12.32
C GLU A 415 -17.09 -3.61 12.59
N LEU A 416 -16.41 -4.50 11.85
CA LEU A 416 -15.12 -5.06 12.32
C LEU A 416 -13.84 -4.67 11.56
N PHE A 417 -13.83 -3.67 10.68
CA PHE A 417 -12.59 -3.27 10.00
C PHE A 417 -11.69 -2.29 10.80
N ASP A 418 -12.12 -1.85 11.99
CA ASP A 418 -11.33 -0.92 12.83
C ASP A 418 -10.43 -1.59 13.88
N THR A 419 -10.52 -2.90 14.05
CA THR A 419 -9.66 -3.60 15.02
C THR A 419 -8.65 -4.48 14.31
N ASN A 420 -7.39 -4.08 14.46
CA ASN A 420 -6.18 -4.82 14.16
C ASN A 420 -6.30 -6.27 14.67
N ILE A 421 -6.79 -7.19 13.83
CA ILE A 421 -6.82 -8.63 14.11
C ILE A 421 -5.41 -9.15 13.88
N ASN A 422 -4.57 -8.95 14.90
CA ASN A 422 -3.37 -9.77 15.08
C ASN A 422 -3.81 -11.23 15.13
N THR A 423 -3.51 -11.97 14.07
CA THR A 423 -3.68 -13.42 14.00
C THR A 423 -2.60 -14.10 14.85
N HIS A 424 -2.86 -14.21 16.15
CA HIS A 424 -2.22 -15.21 17.00
C HIS A 424 -3.30 -16.02 17.71
N THR A 425 -3.58 -17.20 17.17
CA THR A 425 -3.70 -18.45 17.93
C THR A 425 -3.32 -19.61 17.04
#